data_AF-A0A429FG74-F1
#
_entry.id   AF-A0A429FG74-F1
#
_cell.length_a   1.000
_cell.length_b   1.000
_cell.length_c   1.000
_cell.angle_alpha   90.00
_cell.angle_beta   90.00
_cell.angle_gamma   90.00
#
_symmetry.space_group_name_H-M   'P 1'
#
loop_
_entity.id
_entity.type
_entity.pdbx_description
1 polymer ?
#
loop_
_entity_poly.entity_id
_entity_poly.type
_entity_poly.pdbx_seq_one_letter_code
_entity_poly.pdbx_strand_id
1 'polypeptide(L)'
;MQAVLAAGIAVIGTLLGSTVAYVFQRRQAQFVHSMASHGRMRDEQILAFSSFAEAIADLRGAQIRRWTSRQEDQPDSEPYTHARTESWRLRTVARSAMYRVQLVTADEALASRARELVEFTVAILEAADVGEMEASAKRSAAETNVFITEARRVLSSDRAQLI
;
A
#
# COMPACT_ATOMS: atom_id res chain seq x y z
N MET A 1 -58.19 15.13 -38.11
CA MET A 1 -56.86 15.56 -38.59
C MET A 1 -55.93 16.05 -37.46
N GLN A 2 -56.42 16.75 -36.44
CA GLN A 2 -55.61 17.25 -35.31
C GLN A 2 -55.02 16.17 -34.38
N ALA A 3 -55.74 15.07 -34.12
CA ALA A 3 -55.26 13.99 -33.24
C ALA A 3 -54.02 13.26 -33.78
N VAL A 4 -53.90 13.13 -35.11
CA VAL A 4 -52.74 12.50 -35.76
C VAL A 4 -51.49 13.37 -35.62
N LEU A 5 -51.65 14.70 -35.74
CA LEU A 5 -50.55 15.65 -35.53
C LEU A 5 -50.08 15.66 -34.07
N ALA A 6 -51.01 15.63 -33.11
CA ALA A 6 -50.68 15.56 -31.69
C ALA A 6 -49.94 14.27 -31.32
N ALA A 7 -50.38 13.13 -31.85
CA ALA A 7 -49.71 11.83 -31.65
C ALA A 7 -48.31 11.82 -32.26
N GLY A 8 -48.13 12.40 -33.46
CA GLY A 8 -46.81 12.52 -34.09
C GLY A 8 -45.83 13.35 -33.25
N ILE A 9 -46.27 14.50 -32.73
CA ILE A 9 -45.45 15.36 -31.87
C ILE A 9 -45.06 14.64 -30.57
N ALA A 10 -45.98 13.86 -29.98
CA ALA A 10 -45.73 13.12 -28.75
C ALA A 10 -44.66 12.02 -28.93
N VAL A 11 -44.70 11.29 -30.04
CA VAL A 11 -43.73 10.24 -30.37
C VAL A 11 -42.34 10.84 -30.62
N ILE A 12 -42.28 11.98 -31.32
CA ILE A 12 -41.03 12.72 -31.54
C ILE A 12 -40.45 13.22 -30.21
N GLY A 13 -41.28 13.78 -29.32
CA GLY A 13 -40.86 14.22 -27.99
C GLY A 13 -40.30 13.07 -27.15
N THR A 14 -40.89 11.88 -27.26
CA THR A 14 -40.42 10.69 -26.55
C THR A 14 -39.11 10.14 -27.13
N LEU A 15 -38.98 10.12 -28.46
CA LEU A 15 -37.74 9.72 -29.15
C LEU A 15 -36.58 10.68 -28.90
N LEU A 16 -36.85 11.99 -28.86
CA LEU A 16 -35.85 13.00 -28.52
C LEU A 16 -35.46 12.88 -27.05
N GLY A 17 -36.43 12.68 -26.15
CA GLY A 17 -36.19 12.46 -24.72
C GLY A 17 -35.34 11.21 -24.47
N SER A 18 -35.62 10.10 -25.14
CA SER A 18 -34.87 8.84 -24.99
C SER A 18 -33.46 8.93 -25.57
N THR A 19 -33.28 9.64 -26.69
CA THR A 19 -31.96 9.86 -27.30
C THR A 19 -31.06 10.73 -26.42
N VAL A 20 -31.62 11.82 -25.86
CA VAL A 20 -30.91 12.69 -24.91
C VAL A 20 -30.56 11.92 -23.64
N ALA A 21 -31.50 11.18 -23.06
CA ALA A 21 -31.24 10.35 -21.88
C ALA A 21 -30.14 9.31 -22.13
N TYR A 22 -30.15 8.64 -23.29
CA TYR A 22 -29.15 7.63 -23.65
C TYR A 22 -27.73 8.21 -23.78
N VAL A 23 -27.58 9.40 -24.37
CA VAL A 23 -26.28 10.07 -24.49
C VAL A 23 -25.76 10.51 -23.12
N PHE A 24 -26.63 11.01 -22.24
CA PHE A 24 -26.27 11.36 -20.87
C PHE A 24 -25.90 10.13 -20.03
N GLN A 25 -26.63 9.02 -20.16
CA GLN A 25 -26.33 7.75 -19.49
C GLN A 25 -24.96 7.19 -19.93
N ARG A 26 -24.65 7.25 -21.23
CA ARG A 26 -23.36 6.77 -21.76
C ARG A 26 -22.18 7.60 -21.26
N ARG A 27 -22.35 8.92 -21.12
CA ARG A 27 -21.32 9.82 -20.56
C ARG A 27 -21.14 9.62 -19.06
N GLN A 28 -22.21 9.42 -18.30
CA GLN A 28 -22.12 9.10 -16.87
C GLN A 28 -21.45 7.74 -16.62
N ALA A 29 -21.75 6.71 -17.43
CA ALA A 29 -21.12 5.41 -17.31
C ALA A 29 -19.60 5.48 -17.55
N GLN A 30 -19.15 6.25 -18.54
CA GLN A 30 -17.72 6.46 -18.82
C GLN A 30 -17.03 7.26 -17.71
N PHE A 31 -17.67 8.31 -17.20
CA PHE A 31 -17.14 9.13 -16.11
C PHE A 31 -17.04 8.34 -14.79
N VAL A 32 -18.10 7.61 -14.40
CA VAL A 32 -18.12 6.76 -13.20
C VAL A 32 -17.11 5.62 -13.31
N HIS A 33 -16.94 5.01 -14.48
CA HIS A 33 -15.95 3.96 -14.68
C HIS A 33 -14.50 4.48 -14.55
N SER A 34 -14.22 5.70 -15.03
CA SER A 34 -12.91 6.34 -14.90
C SER A 34 -12.59 6.80 -13.47
N MET A 35 -13.57 7.31 -12.72
CA MET A 35 -13.39 7.64 -11.30
C MET A 35 -13.22 6.38 -10.44
N ALA A 36 -13.98 5.32 -10.72
CA ALA A 36 -13.88 4.06 -10.00
C ALA A 36 -12.55 3.34 -10.25
N SER A 37 -11.96 3.44 -11.46
CA SER A 37 -10.65 2.83 -11.73
C SER A 37 -9.49 3.56 -11.06
N HIS A 38 -9.51 4.89 -11.02
CA HIS A 38 -8.48 5.67 -10.30
C HIS A 38 -8.58 5.53 -8.78
N GLY A 39 -9.81 5.47 -8.24
CA GLY A 39 -10.03 5.16 -6.83
C GLY A 39 -9.42 3.80 -6.43
N ARG A 40 -9.63 2.76 -7.26
CA ARG A 40 -9.07 1.42 -7.01
C ARG A 40 -7.54 1.40 -6.96
N MET A 41 -6.85 2.04 -7.93
CA MET A 41 -5.38 2.08 -7.93
C MET A 41 -4.83 2.78 -6.69
N ARG A 42 -5.45 3.90 -6.29
CA ARG A 42 -5.05 4.65 -5.10
C ARG A 42 -5.26 3.81 -3.82
N ASP A 43 -6.37 3.11 -3.71
CA ASP A 43 -6.67 2.26 -2.56
C ASP A 43 -5.70 1.07 -2.50
N GLU A 44 -5.34 0.48 -3.64
CA GLU A 44 -4.31 -0.57 -3.75
C GLU A 44 -2.94 -0.06 -3.32
N GLN A 45 -2.55 1.16 -3.72
CA GLN A 45 -1.31 1.79 -3.28
C GLN A 45 -1.30 2.05 -1.78
N ILE A 46 -2.37 2.62 -1.22
CA ILE A 46 -2.50 2.87 0.23
C ILE A 46 -2.38 1.55 1.00
N LEU A 47 -3.09 0.50 0.56
CA LEU A 47 -3.04 -0.82 1.18
C LEU A 47 -1.65 -1.45 1.10
N ALA A 48 -0.98 -1.35 -0.04
CA ALA A 48 0.37 -1.89 -0.21
C ALA A 48 1.39 -1.16 0.68
N PHE A 49 1.34 0.18 0.74
CA PHE A 49 2.25 0.96 1.56
C PHE A 49 2.00 0.76 3.06
N SER A 50 0.74 0.71 3.49
CA SER A 50 0.39 0.50 4.91
C SER A 50 0.73 -0.93 5.37
N SER A 51 0.39 -1.94 4.57
CA SER A 51 0.72 -3.35 4.89
C SER A 51 2.23 -3.61 4.91
N PHE A 52 3.00 -2.91 4.08
CA PHE A 52 4.46 -2.98 4.15
C PHE A 52 5.00 -2.34 5.44
N ALA A 53 4.50 -1.18 5.84
CA ALA A 53 4.91 -0.54 7.09
C ALA A 53 4.57 -1.39 8.33
N GLU A 54 3.40 -2.04 8.33
CA GLU A 54 3.00 -3.01 9.35
C GLU A 54 3.97 -4.21 9.39
N ALA A 55 4.26 -4.81 8.23
CA ALA A 55 5.18 -5.94 8.15
C ALA A 55 6.60 -5.59 8.62
N ILE A 56 7.07 -4.36 8.40
CA ILE A 56 8.34 -3.87 8.93
C ILE A 56 8.29 -3.71 10.46
N ALA A 57 7.19 -3.22 11.01
CA ALA A 57 7.03 -3.10 12.46
C ALA A 57 7.04 -4.47 13.15
N ASP A 58 6.34 -5.45 12.57
CA ASP A 58 6.34 -6.83 13.07
C ASP A 58 7.73 -7.47 12.97
N LEU A 59 8.40 -7.31 11.82
CA LEU A 59 9.76 -7.80 11.62
C LEU A 59 10.72 -7.18 12.64
N ARG A 60 10.63 -5.87 12.90
CA ARG A 60 11.43 -5.18 13.91
C ARG A 60 11.25 -5.82 15.29
N GLY A 61 10.00 -6.02 15.71
CA GLY A 61 9.69 -6.69 16.97
C GLY A 61 10.26 -8.11 17.04
N ALA A 62 10.21 -8.85 15.94
CA ALA A 62 10.78 -10.20 15.87
C ALA A 62 12.31 -10.22 15.92
N GLN A 63 12.98 -9.25 15.31
CA GLN A 63 14.44 -9.13 15.39
C GLN A 63 14.88 -8.75 16.81
N ILE A 64 14.16 -7.86 17.49
CA ILE A 64 14.41 -7.53 18.89
C ILE A 64 14.24 -8.77 19.77
N ARG A 65 13.10 -9.49 19.65
CA ARG A 65 12.87 -10.72 20.44
C ARG A 65 13.95 -11.77 20.20
N ARG A 66 14.39 -11.94 18.94
CA ARG A 66 15.47 -12.88 18.58
C ARG A 66 16.82 -12.44 19.11
N TRP A 67 17.10 -11.14 19.09
CA TRP A 67 18.32 -10.59 19.68
C TRP A 67 18.30 -10.81 21.20
N THR A 68 17.22 -10.48 21.89
CA THR A 68 17.07 -10.68 23.33
C THR A 68 17.24 -12.15 23.72
N SER A 69 16.56 -13.07 23.05
CA SER A 69 16.71 -14.51 23.35
C SER A 69 18.10 -15.04 23.03
N ARG A 70 18.83 -14.45 22.07
CA ARG A 70 20.24 -14.78 21.82
C ARG A 70 21.15 -14.42 23.01
N GLN A 71 20.83 -13.34 23.72
CA GLN A 71 21.62 -12.84 24.84
C GLN A 71 21.25 -13.53 26.17
N GLU A 72 19.98 -13.87 26.34
CA GLU A 72 19.44 -14.41 27.60
C GLU A 72 19.45 -15.94 27.64
N ASP A 73 19.29 -16.60 26.49
CA ASP A 73 19.15 -18.05 26.41
C ASP A 73 20.39 -18.76 25.85
N GLN A 74 20.47 -20.07 26.08
CA GLN A 74 21.46 -20.92 25.42
C GLN A 74 21.20 -20.99 23.91
N PRO A 75 22.27 -21.08 23.10
CA PRO A 75 22.14 -21.51 21.71
C PRO A 75 21.34 -22.83 21.67
N ASP A 76 20.31 -22.88 20.82
CA ASP A 76 19.37 -24.00 20.67
C ASP A 76 18.31 -24.19 21.78
N SER A 77 18.15 -23.22 22.67
CA SER A 77 16.97 -23.18 23.54
C SER A 77 15.67 -23.13 22.70
N GLU A 78 14.57 -23.66 23.25
CA GLU A 78 13.26 -23.57 22.62
C GLU A 78 12.84 -22.10 22.38
N PRO A 79 12.99 -21.15 23.34
CA PRO A 79 12.71 -19.74 23.10
C PRO A 79 13.54 -19.12 21.95
N TYR A 80 14.84 -19.42 21.88
CA TYR A 80 15.70 -18.92 20.80
C TYR A 80 15.29 -19.50 19.45
N THR A 81 15.01 -20.81 19.39
CA THR A 81 14.60 -21.51 18.17
C THR A 81 13.25 -20.97 17.65
N HIS A 82 12.31 -20.73 18.56
CA HIS A 82 11.02 -20.12 18.24
C HIS A 82 11.19 -18.69 17.71
N ALA A 83 11.96 -17.85 18.41
CA ALA A 83 12.23 -16.47 17.98
C ALA A 83 12.96 -16.40 16.62
N ARG A 84 13.89 -17.34 16.36
CA ARG A 84 14.56 -17.47 15.06
C ARG A 84 13.57 -17.80 13.95
N THR A 85 12.74 -18.83 14.15
CA THR A 85 11.74 -19.27 13.17
C THR A 85 10.76 -18.14 12.85
N GLU A 86 10.28 -17.44 13.88
CA GLU A 86 9.34 -16.33 13.70
C GLU A 86 9.99 -15.14 12.99
N SER A 87 11.26 -14.83 13.26
CA SER A 87 12.00 -13.79 12.53
C SER A 87 12.11 -14.09 11.02
N TRP A 88 12.28 -15.37 10.65
CA TRP A 88 12.35 -15.78 9.25
C TRP A 88 10.99 -15.70 8.56
N ARG A 89 9.92 -16.12 9.27
CA ARG A 89 8.56 -15.99 8.78
C ARG A 89 8.22 -14.54 8.49
N LEU A 90 8.46 -13.65 9.44
CA LEU A 90 8.17 -12.22 9.30
C LEU A 90 9.08 -11.52 8.28
N ARG A 91 10.33 -11.98 8.10
CA ARG A 91 11.18 -11.49 7.00
C ARG A 91 10.56 -11.79 5.63
N THR A 92 9.95 -12.96 5.49
CA THR A 92 9.26 -13.37 4.25
C THR A 92 8.01 -12.54 4.00
N VAL A 93 7.23 -12.26 5.05
CA VAL A 93 6.07 -11.36 4.99
C VAL A 93 6.49 -9.94 4.57
N ALA A 94 7.50 -9.37 5.21
CA ALA A 94 8.03 -8.05 4.89
C ALA A 94 8.53 -7.95 3.44
N ARG A 95 9.27 -8.96 2.95
CA ARG A 95 9.71 -9.01 1.56
C ARG A 95 8.54 -9.11 0.58
N SER A 96 7.53 -9.90 0.90
CA SER A 96 6.35 -10.04 0.05
C SER A 96 5.57 -8.73 -0.04
N ALA A 97 5.43 -8.01 1.08
CA ALA A 97 4.83 -6.68 1.09
C ALA A 97 5.69 -5.64 0.34
N MET A 98 7.02 -5.69 0.48
CA MET A 98 7.95 -4.86 -0.29
C MET A 98 7.80 -5.07 -1.81
N TYR A 99 7.67 -6.32 -2.27
CA TYR A 99 7.43 -6.58 -3.69
C TYR A 99 6.09 -5.99 -4.16
N ARG A 100 5.05 -6.00 -3.32
CA ARG A 100 3.78 -5.31 -3.65
C ARG A 100 3.99 -3.80 -3.80
N VAL A 101 4.77 -3.17 -2.91
CA VAL A 101 5.15 -1.75 -3.05
C VAL A 101 5.80 -1.50 -4.41
N GLN A 102 6.76 -2.33 -4.82
CA GLN A 102 7.44 -2.22 -6.12
C GLN A 102 6.50 -2.39 -7.33
N LEU A 103 5.42 -3.16 -7.17
CA LEU A 103 4.44 -3.36 -8.25
C LEU A 103 3.47 -2.19 -8.39
N VAL A 104 3.15 -1.50 -7.31
CA VAL A 104 2.12 -0.44 -7.30
C VAL A 104 2.69 0.97 -7.46
N THR A 105 4.02 1.12 -7.42
CA THR A 105 4.69 2.42 -7.58
C THR A 105 5.69 2.40 -8.72
N ALA A 106 5.72 3.50 -9.50
CA ALA A 106 6.76 3.77 -10.48
C ALA A 106 7.88 4.67 -9.92
N ASP A 107 7.75 5.15 -8.67
CA ASP A 107 8.78 5.96 -8.02
C ASP A 107 9.92 5.04 -7.52
N GLU A 108 11.02 4.99 -8.29
CA GLU A 108 12.17 4.15 -7.97
C GLU A 108 12.84 4.54 -6.63
N ALA A 109 12.75 5.80 -6.21
CA ALA A 109 13.29 6.22 -4.92
C ALA A 109 12.48 5.58 -3.78
N LEU A 110 11.15 5.60 -3.88
CA LEU A 110 10.27 4.93 -2.91
C LEU A 110 10.47 3.41 -2.92
N ALA A 111 10.63 2.81 -4.10
CA ALA A 111 10.93 1.38 -4.24
C ALA A 111 12.29 0.99 -3.64
N SER A 112 13.33 1.83 -3.82
CA SER A 112 14.64 1.65 -3.19
C SER A 112 14.56 1.77 -1.68
N ARG A 113 13.86 2.78 -1.17
CA ARG A 113 13.63 2.99 0.26
C ARG A 113 12.98 1.76 0.90
N ALA A 114 12.00 1.15 0.24
CA ALA A 114 11.37 -0.08 0.73
C ALA A 114 12.37 -1.25 0.86
N ARG A 115 13.29 -1.41 -0.11
CA ARG A 115 14.37 -2.42 -0.03
C ARG A 115 15.31 -2.15 1.14
N GLU A 116 15.78 -0.92 1.27
CA GLU A 116 16.67 -0.50 2.34
C GLU A 116 16.04 -0.74 3.72
N LEU A 117 14.75 -0.48 3.87
CA LEU A 117 14.04 -0.62 5.14
C LEU A 117 13.99 -2.08 5.63
N VAL A 118 13.86 -3.04 4.70
CA VAL A 118 13.97 -4.47 5.04
C VAL A 118 15.35 -4.79 5.58
N GLU A 119 16.41 -4.33 4.91
CA GLU A 119 17.79 -4.62 5.31
C GLU A 119 18.16 -3.93 6.63
N PHE A 120 17.79 -2.65 6.83
CA PHE A 120 17.97 -1.96 8.10
C PHE A 120 17.27 -2.67 9.26
N THR A 121 16.09 -3.23 9.01
CA THR A 121 15.34 -3.92 10.07
C THR A 121 15.97 -5.27 10.38
N VAL A 122 16.48 -6.00 9.40
CA VAL A 122 17.18 -7.29 9.62
C VAL A 122 18.51 -7.08 10.36
N ALA A 123 19.21 -5.97 10.13
CA ALA A 123 20.48 -5.65 10.77
C ALA A 123 20.38 -5.45 12.29
N ILE A 124 19.17 -5.30 12.86
CA ILE A 124 18.96 -5.20 14.33
C ILE A 124 19.55 -6.41 15.07
N LEU A 125 19.49 -7.60 14.46
CA LEU A 125 20.05 -8.82 15.05
C LEU A 125 21.58 -8.79 15.19
N GLU A 126 22.26 -7.95 14.40
CA GLU A 126 23.71 -7.84 14.34
C GLU A 126 24.28 -6.93 15.43
N ALA A 127 23.42 -6.19 16.15
CA ALA A 127 23.82 -5.34 17.25
C ALA A 127 24.65 -6.09 18.31
N ALA A 128 25.75 -5.49 18.74
CA ALA A 128 26.65 -6.10 19.71
C ALA A 128 26.12 -6.00 21.15
N ASP A 129 25.36 -4.95 21.44
CA ASP A 129 24.82 -4.66 22.77
C ASP A 129 23.40 -4.07 22.72
N VAL A 130 22.80 -3.89 23.90
CA VAL A 130 21.44 -3.36 24.06
C VAL A 130 21.31 -1.96 23.45
N GLY A 131 22.34 -1.11 23.61
CA GLY A 131 22.33 0.26 23.10
C GLY A 131 22.33 0.32 21.59
N GLU A 132 23.16 -0.49 20.93
CA GLU A 132 23.18 -0.65 19.48
C GLU A 132 21.86 -1.24 18.94
N MET A 133 21.30 -2.22 19.65
CA MET A 133 20.01 -2.84 19.30
C MET A 133 18.89 -1.80 19.34
N GLU A 134 18.80 -1.02 20.42
CA GLU A 134 17.82 0.05 20.57
C GLU A 134 18.00 1.14 19.52
N ALA A 135 19.25 1.56 19.24
CA ALA A 135 19.55 2.56 18.23
C ALA A 135 19.11 2.08 16.84
N SER A 136 19.38 0.81 16.51
CA SER A 136 18.97 0.19 15.25
C SER A 136 17.45 0.07 15.14
N ALA A 137 16.76 -0.29 16.22
CA ALA A 137 15.31 -0.33 16.28
C ALA A 137 14.67 1.06 16.10
N LYS A 138 15.21 2.08 16.78
CA LYS A 138 14.79 3.49 16.64
C LYS A 138 15.01 3.98 15.20
N ARG A 139 16.15 3.64 14.59
CA ARG A 139 16.43 3.95 13.19
C ARG A 139 15.42 3.29 12.24
N SER A 140 15.15 1.99 12.40
CA SER A 140 14.13 1.29 11.60
C SER A 140 12.76 1.97 11.71
N ALA A 141 12.34 2.38 12.91
CA ALA A 141 11.10 3.12 13.10
C ALA A 141 11.10 4.50 12.42
N ALA A 142 12.21 5.26 12.54
CA ALA A 142 12.35 6.55 11.88
C ALA A 142 12.30 6.44 10.36
N GLU A 143 13.03 5.49 9.77
CA GLU A 143 13.03 5.24 8.32
C GLU A 143 11.65 4.76 7.82
N THR A 144 10.88 4.05 8.65
CA THR A 144 9.49 3.70 8.32
C THR A 144 8.62 4.96 8.19
N ASN A 145 8.80 5.96 9.05
CA ASN A 145 8.08 7.23 8.97
C ASN A 145 8.49 8.06 7.74
N VAL A 146 9.78 8.02 7.38
CA VAL A 146 10.28 8.63 6.14
C VAL A 146 9.62 7.98 4.93
N PHE A 147 9.60 6.65 4.86
CA PHE A 147 8.92 5.90 3.81
C PHE A 147 7.43 6.30 3.68
N ILE A 148 6.69 6.37 4.80
CA ILE A 148 5.28 6.79 4.77
C ILE A 148 5.12 8.24 4.27
N THR A 149 6.05 9.12 4.62
CA THR A 149 6.05 10.51 4.16
C THR A 149 6.27 10.61 2.64
N GLU A 150 7.20 9.82 2.11
CA GLU A 150 7.47 9.72 0.68
C GLU A 150 6.30 9.08 -0.08
N ALA A 151 5.71 8.01 0.48
CA ALA A 151 4.51 7.36 -0.05
C ALA A 151 3.33 8.36 -0.15
N ARG A 152 3.13 9.20 0.88
CA ARG A 152 2.13 10.27 0.85
C ARG A 152 2.39 11.28 -0.27
N ARG A 153 3.66 11.61 -0.52
CA ARG A 153 4.05 12.51 -1.62
C ARG A 153 3.67 11.91 -2.97
N VAL A 154 3.98 10.64 -3.21
CA VAL A 154 3.58 9.90 -4.43
C VAL A 154 2.06 9.93 -4.60
N LEU A 155 1.31 9.55 -3.55
CA LEU A 155 -0.15 9.58 -3.56
C LEU A 155 -0.75 10.99 -3.82
N SER A 156 -0.04 12.06 -3.43
CA SER A 156 -0.47 13.43 -3.68
C SER A 156 -0.13 13.94 -5.09
N SER A 157 0.96 13.46 -5.68
CA SER A 157 1.38 13.78 -7.04
C SER A 157 0.39 13.25 -8.07
N ASP A 158 -0.10 12.02 -7.88
CA ASP A 158 -1.13 11.42 -8.73
C ASP A 158 -2.44 12.23 -8.71
N ARG A 159 -2.75 12.92 -7.61
CA ARG A 159 -3.91 13.82 -7.51
C ARG A 159 -3.74 15.08 -8.34
N ALA A 160 -2.51 15.62 -8.43
CA ALA A 160 -2.23 16.86 -9.13
C ALA A 160 -2.22 16.69 -10.66
N GLN A 161 -1.99 15.48 -11.17
CA GLN A 161 -2.05 15.18 -12.61
C GLN A 161 -3.48 15.05 -13.16
N LEU A 162 -4.50 15.06 -12.28
CA LEU A 162 -5.90 14.88 -12.63
C LEU A 162 -6.73 16.18 -12.65
N ILE A 163 -6.13 17.32 -12.28
CA ILE A 163 -6.75 18.66 -12.28
C ILE A 163 -6.14 19.47 -13.43
#